data_AF-A0A0C2ZEA9-F1
#
_entry.id   AF-A0A0C2ZEA9-F1
#
_cell.length_a   1.000
_cell.length_b   1.000
_cell.length_c   1.000
_cell.angle_alpha   90.00
_cell.angle_beta   90.00
_cell.angle_gamma   90.00
#
_symmetry.space_group_name_H-M   'P 1'
#
loop_
_entity.id
_entity.type
_entity.pdbx_description
1 polymer ?
#
loop_
_entity_poly.entity_id
_entity_poly.type
_entity_poly.pdbx_seq_one_letter_code
_entity_poly.pdbx_strand_id
1 'polypeptide(L)'
;MKLIVLLLLASLVYANDFYYEYGQKVEVSQSTNKRSNDTVKYYQKQNGTVMGIKKDEILTQCKAGVDCAKVLAKYDFASISKLSTTIFLVKLTPTQDVFNYSQILHNDSDIAFAHPNFVKERKRR
;
A
#
# COMPACT_ATOMS: atom_id res chain seq x y z
N MET A 1 40.42 8.17 -6.84
CA MET A 1 39.91 6.90 -6.25
C MET A 1 38.61 7.03 -5.44
N LYS A 2 38.29 8.16 -4.80
CA LYS A 2 37.05 8.27 -3.99
C LYS A 2 35.73 8.30 -4.81
N LEU A 3 35.74 8.75 -6.06
CA LEU A 3 34.54 8.87 -6.92
C LEU A 3 34.04 7.54 -7.52
N ILE A 4 34.94 6.57 -7.75
CA ILE A 4 34.59 5.29 -8.38
C ILE A 4 33.77 4.41 -7.41
N VAL A 5 34.04 4.52 -6.10
CA VAL A 5 33.30 3.79 -5.06
C VAL A 5 31.85 4.28 -4.97
N LEU A 6 31.58 5.57 -5.22
CA LEU A 6 30.23 6.15 -5.15
C LEU A 6 29.33 5.67 -6.30
N LEU A 7 29.89 5.49 -7.50
CA LEU A 7 29.17 5.00 -8.68
C LEU A 7 28.80 3.50 -8.59
N LEU A 8 29.61 2.70 -7.89
CA LEU A 8 29.33 1.28 -7.65
C LEU A 8 28.23 1.03 -6.60
N LEU A 9 27.98 1.99 -5.71
CA LEU A 9 26.89 1.91 -4.71
C LEU A 9 25.53 2.31 -5.28
N ALA A 10 25.49 3.10 -6.36
CA ALA A 10 24.25 3.58 -6.95
C ALA A 10 23.41 2.47 -7.61
N SER A 11 24.04 1.39 -8.08
CA SER A 11 23.34 0.26 -8.71
C SER A 11 22.60 -0.65 -7.72
N LEU A 12 22.87 -0.53 -6.42
CA LEU A 12 22.18 -1.28 -5.36
C LEU A 12 20.92 -0.57 -4.86
N VAL A 13 20.67 0.66 -5.28
CA VAL A 13 19.49 1.44 -4.88
C VAL A 13 18.32 1.12 -5.81
N TYR A 14 17.92 -0.15 -5.88
CA TYR A 14 16.59 -0.48 -6.38
C TYR A 14 15.60 -0.25 -5.23
N ALA A 15 14.86 0.84 -5.32
CA ALA A 15 13.80 1.13 -4.36
C ALA A 15 12.67 0.11 -4.55
N ASN A 16 12.58 -0.86 -3.64
CA ASN A 16 11.41 -1.72 -3.55
C ASN A 16 10.25 -0.92 -2.96
N ASP A 17 9.06 -1.12 -3.53
CA ASP A 17 7.83 -0.63 -2.93
C ASP A 17 7.60 -1.31 -1.59
N PHE A 18 6.89 -0.65 -0.68
CA PHE A 18 6.56 -1.24 0.62
C PHE A 18 5.28 -0.67 1.23
N TYR A 19 4.72 -1.45 2.14
CA TYR A 19 3.59 -1.06 2.98
C TYR A 19 3.81 -1.60 4.40
N TYR A 20 2.91 -1.26 5.32
CA TYR A 20 2.94 -1.80 6.68
C TYR A 20 1.84 -2.84 6.89
N GLU A 21 2.21 -4.01 7.38
CA GLU A 21 1.31 -5.08 7.78
C GLU A 21 1.52 -5.36 9.27
N TYR A 22 0.50 -5.13 10.10
CA TYR A 22 0.60 -5.26 11.56
C TYR A 22 1.78 -4.47 12.17
N GLY A 23 2.05 -3.28 11.64
CA GLY A 23 3.17 -2.42 12.07
C GLY A 23 4.54 -2.84 11.55
N GLN A 24 4.64 -3.93 10.77
CA GLN A 24 5.90 -4.37 10.18
C GLN A 24 5.99 -3.91 8.73
N LYS A 25 7.16 -3.38 8.35
CA LYS A 25 7.45 -3.01 6.97
C LYS A 25 7.50 -4.29 6.11
N VAL A 26 6.69 -4.34 5.06
CA VAL A 26 6.68 -5.41 4.07
C VAL A 26 7.16 -4.87 2.75
N GLU A 27 8.35 -5.27 2.33
CA GLU A 27 8.89 -4.94 1.01
C GLU A 27 8.32 -5.85 -0.06
N VAL A 28 8.01 -5.25 -1.20
CA VAL A 28 7.44 -5.91 -2.35
C VAL A 28 8.08 -5.42 -3.64
N SER A 29 8.16 -6.32 -4.61
CA SER A 29 8.59 -6.01 -5.97
C SER A 29 7.51 -6.44 -6.95
N GLN A 30 7.38 -5.74 -8.08
CA GLN A 30 6.42 -6.13 -9.10
C GLN A 30 6.69 -7.57 -9.57
N SER A 31 5.65 -8.41 -9.62
CA SER A 31 5.81 -9.80 -10.03
C SER A 31 5.92 -9.89 -11.54
N THR A 32 6.92 -10.62 -12.02
CA THR A 32 7.09 -10.97 -13.44
C THR A 32 6.26 -12.20 -13.83
N ASN A 33 5.85 -13.00 -12.85
CA ASN A 33 5.20 -14.31 -13.07
C ASN A 33 3.69 -14.22 -13.28
N LYS A 34 3.06 -13.08 -12.95
CA LYS A 34 1.63 -12.84 -13.19
C LYS A 34 1.41 -11.54 -13.92
N ARG A 35 0.58 -11.60 -14.97
CA ARG A 35 0.22 -10.43 -15.77
C ARG A 35 -0.68 -9.50 -14.95
N SER A 36 -0.24 -8.26 -14.78
CA SER A 36 -1.05 -7.19 -14.20
C SER A 36 -2.09 -6.68 -15.21
N ASN A 37 -3.17 -6.08 -14.71
CA ASN A 37 -4.14 -5.35 -15.51
C ASN A 37 -4.34 -3.93 -14.95
N ASP A 38 -5.26 -3.18 -15.55
CA ASP A 38 -5.49 -1.78 -15.22
C ASP A 38 -6.02 -1.56 -13.80
N THR A 39 -6.55 -2.58 -13.13
CA THR A 39 -7.11 -2.46 -11.78
C THR A 39 -6.26 -3.18 -10.73
N VAL A 40 -5.62 -4.28 -11.11
CA VAL A 40 -4.88 -5.17 -10.20
C VAL A 40 -3.46 -5.33 -10.72
N LYS A 41 -2.50 -4.95 -9.88
CA LYS A 41 -1.08 -5.20 -10.09
C LYS A 41 -0.63 -6.32 -9.18
N TYR A 42 0.21 -7.21 -9.70
CA TYR A 42 0.75 -8.32 -8.91
C TYR A 42 2.14 -7.98 -8.40
N TYR A 43 2.35 -8.26 -7.12
CA TYR A 43 3.62 -8.06 -6.43
C TYR A 43 4.06 -9.34 -5.73
N GLN A 44 5.34 -9.43 -5.44
CA GLN A 44 5.95 -10.56 -4.74
C GLN A 44 6.65 -10.04 -3.48
N LYS A 45 6.38 -10.68 -2.34
CA LYS A 45 7.12 -10.47 -1.09
C LYS A 45 8.49 -11.14 -1.17
N GLN A 46 9.41 -10.74 -0.28
CA GLN A 46 10.74 -11.35 -0.17
C GLN A 46 10.71 -12.88 0.02
N ASN A 47 9.67 -13.42 0.68
CA ASN A 47 9.50 -14.86 0.89
C ASN A 47 8.95 -15.61 -0.34
N GLY A 48 8.80 -14.95 -1.49
CA GLY A 48 8.25 -15.54 -2.72
C GLY A 48 6.73 -15.52 -2.84
N THR A 49 6.00 -15.07 -1.82
CA THR A 49 4.54 -15.00 -1.88
C THR A 49 4.08 -13.94 -2.87
N VAL A 50 3.25 -14.33 -3.83
CA VAL A 50 2.64 -13.42 -4.82
C VAL A 50 1.28 -12.93 -4.32
N MET A 51 1.02 -11.64 -4.48
CA MET A 51 -0.23 -10.99 -4.07
C MET A 51 -0.74 -10.06 -5.16
N GLY A 52 -2.06 -10.09 -5.40
CA GLY A 52 -2.72 -9.07 -6.21
C GLY A 52 -3.10 -7.87 -5.36
N ILE A 53 -2.75 -6.68 -5.81
CA ILE A 53 -3.04 -5.41 -5.14
C ILE A 53 -3.88 -4.54 -6.07
N LYS A 54 -4.97 -3.99 -5.55
CA LYS A 54 -5.76 -2.96 -6.23
C LYS A 54 -4.95 -1.68 -6.32
N LYS A 55 -4.76 -1.15 -7.53
CA LYS A 55 -3.83 -0.04 -7.78
C LYS A 55 -4.19 1.27 -7.06
N ASP A 56 -5.46 1.44 -6.71
CA ASP A 56 -6.07 2.70 -6.30
C ASP A 56 -6.91 2.55 -5.03
N GLU A 57 -6.75 1.46 -4.27
CA GLU A 57 -7.58 1.19 -3.10
C GLU A 57 -6.72 0.88 -1.87
N ILE A 58 -7.01 1.56 -0.77
CA ILE A 58 -6.40 1.33 0.54
C ILE A 58 -7.50 1.00 1.54
N LEU A 59 -7.26 -0.02 2.35
CA LEU A 59 -8.07 -0.31 3.53
C LEU A 59 -7.43 0.38 4.73
N THR A 60 -8.23 1.14 5.46
CA THR A 60 -7.78 1.91 6.61
C THR A 60 -8.77 1.83 7.77
N GLN A 61 -8.25 1.98 8.97
CA GLN A 61 -9.03 2.06 10.20
C GLN A 61 -8.41 3.10 11.11
N CYS A 62 -9.24 3.95 11.69
CA CYS A 62 -8.81 4.90 12.71
C CYS A 62 -8.77 4.25 14.10
N LYS A 63 -8.03 4.88 15.02
CA LYS A 63 -7.98 4.47 16.43
C LYS A 63 -9.36 4.61 17.10
N ALA A 64 -9.58 3.86 18.18
CA ALA A 64 -10.84 3.92 18.91
C ALA A 64 -11.12 5.35 19.41
N GLY A 65 -12.38 5.79 19.29
CA GLY A 65 -12.81 7.14 19.70
C GLY A 65 -12.47 8.27 18.71
N VAL A 66 -11.74 7.99 17.63
CA VAL A 66 -11.43 8.95 16.58
C VAL A 66 -12.58 9.02 15.55
N ASP A 67 -12.98 10.24 15.18
CA ASP A 67 -13.87 10.46 14.04
C ASP A 67 -13.11 10.26 12.72
N CYS A 68 -13.22 9.05 12.18
CA CYS A 68 -12.49 8.65 10.99
C CYS A 68 -12.89 9.43 9.74
N ALA A 69 -14.15 9.88 9.64
CA ALA A 69 -14.59 10.67 8.49
C ALA A 69 -13.85 12.02 8.45
N LYS A 70 -13.71 12.66 9.61
CA LYS A 70 -12.98 13.93 9.74
C LYS A 70 -11.47 13.77 9.47
N VAL A 71 -10.87 12.66 9.92
CA VAL A 71 -9.45 12.37 9.65
C VAL A 71 -9.22 12.16 8.15
N LEU A 72 -10.03 11.32 7.51
CA LEU A 72 -9.86 11.01 6.10
C LEU A 72 -10.20 12.20 5.18
N ALA A 73 -11.05 13.12 5.61
CA ALA A 73 -11.36 14.35 4.87
C ALA A 73 -10.18 15.33 4.75
N LYS A 74 -9.10 15.15 5.52
CA LYS A 74 -7.85 15.93 5.37
C LYS A 74 -7.11 15.61 4.07
N TYR A 75 -7.41 14.46 3.46
CA TYR A 75 -6.72 13.93 2.30
C TYR A 75 -7.62 14.01 1.06
N ASP A 76 -7.00 14.28 -0.10
CA ASP A 76 -7.71 14.35 -1.38
C ASP A 76 -7.90 12.96 -1.96
N PHE A 77 -8.98 12.28 -1.56
CA PHE A 77 -9.36 10.97 -2.10
C PHE A 77 -10.43 11.10 -3.17
N ALA A 78 -10.37 10.23 -4.19
CA ALA A 78 -11.42 10.14 -5.20
C ALA A 78 -12.76 9.70 -4.59
N SER A 79 -12.72 8.79 -3.61
CA SER A 79 -13.89 8.45 -2.79
C SER A 79 -13.51 7.80 -1.47
N ILE A 80 -14.43 7.85 -0.50
CA ILE A 80 -14.32 7.19 0.79
C ILE A 80 -15.58 6.36 1.00
N SER A 81 -15.43 5.06 1.25
CA SER A 81 -16.53 4.12 1.47
C SER A 81 -16.38 3.45 2.83
N LYS A 82 -17.43 3.50 3.66
CA LYS A 82 -17.45 2.82 4.95
C LYS A 82 -17.80 1.34 4.74
N LEU A 83 -16.88 0.43 5.09
CA LEU A 83 -17.09 -1.02 4.96
C LEU A 83 -17.65 -1.64 6.25
N SER A 84 -17.28 -1.09 7.40
CA SER A 84 -17.79 -1.50 8.71
C SER A 84 -17.83 -0.31 9.67
N THR A 85 -18.13 -0.55 10.94
CA THR A 85 -18.07 0.50 11.98
C THR A 85 -16.69 1.16 12.07
N THR A 86 -15.62 0.41 11.85
CA THR A 86 -14.23 0.87 12.03
C THR A 86 -13.38 0.86 10.77
N ILE A 87 -13.80 0.14 9.71
CA ILE A 87 -13.00 -0.04 8.49
C ILE A 87 -13.57 0.77 7.35
N PHE A 88 -12.69 1.48 6.66
CA PHE A 88 -12.97 2.30 5.49
C PHE A 88 -12.13 1.83 4.31
N LEU A 89 -12.72 1.91 3.12
CA LEU A 89 -12.05 1.78 1.85
C LEU A 89 -11.90 3.19 1.28
N VAL A 90 -10.67 3.64 1.09
CA VAL A 90 -10.38 4.90 0.40
C VAL A 90 -9.90 4.59 -1.00
N LYS A 91 -10.43 5.35 -1.96
CA LYS A 91 -10.04 5.27 -3.36
C LYS A 91 -9.17 6.46 -3.72
N LEU A 92 -8.01 6.16 -4.28
CA LEU A 92 -7.00 7.14 -4.66
C LEU A 92 -7.36 7.81 -5.99
N THR A 93 -6.90 9.05 -6.16
CA THR A 93 -6.93 9.74 -7.44
C THR A 93 -5.87 9.14 -8.39
N PRO A 94 -5.98 9.33 -9.72
CA PRO A 94 -5.08 8.69 -10.68
C PRO A 94 -3.58 9.05 -10.54
N THR A 95 -3.27 10.14 -9.85
CA THR A 95 -1.90 10.62 -9.64
C THR A 95 -1.26 10.09 -8.35
N GLN A 96 -2.04 9.43 -7.50
CA GLN A 96 -1.60 8.93 -6.20
C GLN A 96 -1.11 7.49 -6.32
N ASP A 97 0.02 7.21 -5.68
CA ASP A 97 0.56 5.86 -5.58
C ASP A 97 0.06 5.15 -4.30
N VAL A 98 -0.36 3.89 -4.45
CA VAL A 98 -0.98 3.11 -3.36
C VAL A 98 -0.03 2.80 -2.22
N PHE A 99 1.26 2.55 -2.52
CA PHE A 99 2.23 2.26 -1.47
C PHE A 99 2.57 3.53 -0.71
N ASN A 100 2.84 4.62 -1.42
CA ASN A 100 3.12 5.91 -0.81
C ASN A 100 1.96 6.37 0.10
N TYR A 101 0.72 6.36 -0.41
CA TYR A 101 -0.43 6.79 0.41
C TYR A 101 -0.74 5.83 1.56
N SER A 102 -0.45 4.53 1.42
CA SER A 102 -0.59 3.61 2.55
C SER A 102 0.38 3.96 3.68
N GLN A 103 1.59 4.43 3.34
CA GLN A 103 2.59 4.87 4.32
C GLN A 103 2.21 6.22 4.95
N ILE A 104 1.73 7.17 4.14
CA ILE A 104 1.24 8.47 4.64
C ILE A 104 0.15 8.24 5.67
N LEU A 105 -0.85 7.42 5.34
CA LEU A 105 -1.93 7.09 6.26
C LEU A 105 -1.43 6.31 7.47
N HIS A 106 -0.51 5.36 7.31
CA HIS A 106 0.05 4.62 8.44
C HIS A 106 0.76 5.54 9.46
N ASN A 107 1.39 6.62 8.98
CA ASN A 107 2.11 7.56 9.83
C ASN A 107 1.22 8.62 10.49
N ASP A 108 -0.07 8.72 10.10
CA ASP A 108 -1.02 9.60 10.76
C ASP A 108 -1.34 9.04 12.15
N SER A 109 -1.18 9.88 13.19
CA SER A 109 -1.36 9.48 14.58
C SER A 109 -2.77 9.00 14.90
N ASP A 110 -3.77 9.37 14.10
CA ASP A 110 -5.17 9.01 14.30
C ASP A 110 -5.53 7.66 13.62
N ILE A 111 -4.66 7.15 12.75
CA ILE A 111 -4.83 5.90 12.01
C ILE A 111 -4.23 4.73 12.81
N ALA A 112 -4.99 3.64 12.90
CA ALA A 112 -4.57 2.39 13.54
C ALA A 112 -3.85 1.47 12.56
N PHE A 113 -4.36 1.36 11.33
CA PHE A 113 -3.67 0.70 10.23
C PHE A 113 -4.10 1.26 8.88
N ALA A 114 -3.21 1.17 7.90
CA ALA A 114 -3.51 1.43 6.50
C ALA A 114 -2.67 0.50 5.63
N HIS A 115 -3.30 -0.24 4.72
CA HIS A 115 -2.60 -1.11 3.78
C HIS A 115 -3.33 -1.17 2.43
N PRO A 116 -2.62 -1.50 1.34
CA PRO A 116 -3.26 -1.69 0.04
C PRO A 116 -4.38 -2.74 0.09
N ASN A 117 -5.42 -2.58 -0.71
CA ASN A 117 -6.49 -3.58 -0.79
C ASN A 117 -6.03 -4.79 -1.62
N PHE A 118 -5.97 -5.95 -0.97
CA PHE A 118 -5.49 -7.19 -1.57
C PHE A 118 -6.62 -7.97 -2.24
N VAL A 119 -6.36 -8.50 -3.43
CA VAL A 119 -7.27 -9.41 -4.12
C VAL A 119 -7.15 -10.80 -3.48
N LYS A 120 -8.23 -11.26 -2.85
CA LYS A 120 -8.32 -12.66 -2.39
C LYS A 120 -8.46 -13.56 -3.61
N GLU A 121 -7.52 -14.48 -3.80
CA GLU A 121 -7.72 -15.57 -4.75
C GLU A 121 -8.81 -16.50 -4.22
N ARG A 122 -9.86 -16.73 -5.02
CA ARG A 122 -10.82 -17.81 -4.74
C ARG A 122 -10.11 -19.14 -4.95
N LYS A 123 -9.70 -19.80 -3.87
CA LYS A 123 -9.43 -21.25 -3.93
C LYS A 123 -10.77 -21.94 -4.19
N ARG A 124 -10.93 -22.56 -5.36
CA ARG A 124 -12.01 -23.55 -5.59
C ARG A 124 -11.79 -24.67 -4.57
N ARG A 125 -12.82 -24.99 -3.80
CA ARG A 125 -12.85 -26.14 -2.89
C ARG A 125 -12.93 -27.42 -3.71
#